data_AF-A0A2S8CJE5-F1
#
_entry.id   AF-A0A2S8CJE5-F1
#
_cell.length_a   1.000
_cell.length_b   1.000
_cell.length_c   1.000
_cell.angle_alpha   90.00
_cell.angle_beta   90.00
_cell.angle_gamma   90.00
#
_symmetry.space_group_name_H-M   'P 1'
#
loop_
_entity.id
_entity.type
_entity.pdbx_description
1 polymer ?
#
loop_
_entity_poly.entity_id
_entity_poly.type
_entity_poly.pdbx_seq_one_letter_code
_entity_poly.pdbx_strand_id
1 'polypeptide(L)'
;MVFSREPDTPKLQKPPWKWVWLTLVTGVLALLAVYLNWESIPDPFPTHWNARGEADAFSDKTWANLFGMFGLITGILTLVIAACFGLIYQHAKHANGEDWQIARSRATCNSMLTPLGKWMFVLNAVVVADIYLSITQVYSSVGLLIAAIIIVVVLLLWDMARVQKWLDEHYPDPKTSEHMKWGMFYYNPKDPNMMVHRDFNSTFNMAHTGSWIVIGALLSVPVLATALIIIFG
;
A
#
# COMPACT_ATOMS: atom_id res chain seq x y z
N MET A 1 0.07 -42.03 8.07
CA MET A 1 -0.82 -41.53 7.01
C MET A 1 -1.41 -40.22 7.48
N VAL A 2 -0.87 -39.09 7.02
CA VAL A 2 -1.51 -37.79 7.22
C VAL A 2 -2.58 -37.72 6.14
N PHE A 3 -3.85 -37.78 6.52
CA PHE A 3 -4.95 -37.49 5.61
C PHE A 3 -4.83 -36.01 5.22
N SER A 4 -4.12 -35.71 4.13
CA SER A 4 -4.23 -34.42 3.47
C SER A 4 -5.65 -34.33 2.93
N ARG A 5 -6.58 -33.79 3.73
CA ARG A 5 -7.84 -33.29 3.17
C ARG A 5 -7.45 -32.35 2.05
N GLU A 6 -7.84 -32.69 0.82
CA GLU A 6 -7.77 -31.73 -0.28
C GLU A 6 -8.44 -30.44 0.20
N PRO A 7 -7.72 -29.29 0.18
CA PRO A 7 -8.29 -28.05 0.66
C PRO A 7 -9.52 -27.74 -0.20
N ASP A 8 -10.68 -27.61 0.46
CA ASP A 8 -11.91 -27.22 -0.22
C ASP A 8 -11.65 -25.89 -0.96
N THR A 9 -11.77 -25.92 -2.29
CA THR A 9 -11.39 -24.80 -3.14
C THR A 9 -12.41 -23.68 -2.94
N PRO A 10 -12.04 -22.54 -2.33
CA PRO A 10 -13.00 -21.49 -2.06
C PRO A 10 -13.54 -20.92 -3.36
N LYS A 11 -14.82 -20.55 -3.34
CA LYS A 11 -15.42 -19.79 -4.45
C LYS A 11 -14.75 -18.43 -4.54
N LEU A 12 -14.39 -18.03 -5.76
CA LEU A 12 -13.81 -16.71 -6.01
C LEU A 12 -14.85 -15.63 -5.76
N GLN A 13 -14.54 -14.68 -4.89
CA GLN A 13 -15.41 -13.55 -4.55
C GLN A 13 -15.11 -12.35 -5.44
N LYS A 14 -16.14 -11.54 -5.72
CA LYS A 14 -15.95 -10.29 -6.46
C LYS A 14 -15.12 -9.29 -5.65
N PRO A 15 -14.30 -8.45 -6.29
CA PRO A 15 -13.54 -7.43 -5.58
C PRO A 15 -14.47 -6.49 -4.79
N PRO A 16 -14.04 -6.02 -3.61
CA PRO A 16 -14.83 -5.13 -2.76
C PRO A 16 -14.79 -3.68 -3.29
N TRP A 17 -15.36 -3.45 -4.48
CA TRP A 17 -15.33 -2.16 -5.21
C TRP A 17 -15.79 -0.94 -4.41
N LYS A 18 -16.52 -1.14 -3.30
CA LYS A 18 -16.84 -0.09 -2.33
C LYS A 18 -15.60 0.72 -1.89
N TRP A 19 -14.43 0.10 -1.75
CA TRP A 19 -13.22 0.81 -1.33
C TRP A 19 -12.66 1.75 -2.41
N VAL A 20 -12.81 1.39 -3.69
CA VAL A 20 -12.47 2.27 -4.81
C VAL A 20 -13.37 3.50 -4.79
N TRP A 21 -14.68 3.29 -4.63
CA TRP A 21 -15.63 4.40 -4.54
C TRP A 21 -15.42 5.27 -3.30
N LEU A 22 -15.15 4.67 -2.14
CA LEU A 22 -14.84 5.41 -0.92
C LEU A 22 -13.57 6.26 -1.08
N THR A 23 -12.55 5.75 -1.77
CA THR A 23 -11.34 6.53 -2.09
C THR A 23 -11.69 7.73 -2.97
N LEU A 24 -12.46 7.52 -4.04
CA LEU A 24 -12.90 8.62 -4.91
C LEU A 24 -13.72 9.67 -4.14
N VAL A 25 -14.62 9.23 -3.26
CA VAL A 25 -15.45 10.10 -2.41
C VAL A 25 -14.59 11.01 -1.53
N THR A 26 -13.45 10.55 -1.01
CA THR A 26 -12.59 11.42 -0.18
C THR A 26 -12.02 12.62 -0.95
N GLY A 27 -11.66 12.46 -2.22
CA GLY A 27 -11.24 13.59 -3.05
C GLY A 27 -12.40 14.54 -3.38
N VAL A 28 -13.59 14.00 -3.64
CA VAL A 28 -14.80 14.82 -3.85
C VAL A 28 -15.13 15.63 -2.59
N LEU A 29 -15.06 15.01 -1.41
CA LEU A 29 -15.29 15.70 -0.13
C LEU A 29 -14.22 16.75 0.15
N ALA A 30 -12.95 16.49 -0.18
CA ALA A 30 -11.88 17.46 -0.04
C ALA A 30 -12.10 18.68 -0.95
N LEU A 31 -12.49 18.47 -2.21
CA LEU A 31 -12.85 19.55 -3.14
C LEU A 31 -14.10 20.31 -2.70
N LEU A 32 -15.09 19.61 -2.14
CA LEU A 32 -16.24 20.27 -1.52
C LEU A 32 -15.82 21.13 -0.32
N ALA A 33 -14.90 20.65 0.51
CA ALA A 33 -14.37 21.42 1.64
C ALA A 33 -13.60 22.66 1.17
N VAL A 34 -12.83 22.56 0.09
CA VAL A 34 -12.18 23.70 -0.59
C VAL A 34 -13.24 24.68 -1.08
N TYR A 35 -14.31 24.20 -1.72
CA TYR A 35 -15.39 25.06 -2.21
C TYR A 35 -16.10 25.82 -1.09
N LEU A 36 -16.45 25.11 -0.01
CA LEU A 36 -17.14 25.71 1.13
C LEU A 36 -16.27 26.69 1.92
N ASN A 37 -14.94 26.54 1.85
CA ASN A 37 -13.98 27.36 2.59
C ASN A 37 -13.07 28.18 1.68
N TRP A 38 -13.55 28.49 0.46
CA TRP A 38 -12.75 29.17 -0.56
C TRP A 38 -12.06 30.42 -0.01
N GLU A 39 -12.79 31.28 0.69
CA GLU A 39 -12.27 32.55 1.23
C GLU A 39 -11.14 32.38 2.26
N SER A 40 -11.07 31.23 2.95
CA SER A 40 -10.01 30.97 3.94
C SER A 40 -8.66 30.60 3.33
N ILE A 41 -8.66 30.18 2.06
CA ILE A 41 -7.44 29.75 1.37
C ILE A 41 -6.69 31.00 0.89
N PRO A 42 -5.41 31.20 1.26
CA PRO A 42 -4.60 32.33 0.80
C PRO A 42 -4.42 32.35 -0.72
N ASP A 43 -4.15 33.54 -1.28
CA ASP A 43 -3.73 33.70 -2.67
C ASP A 43 -2.41 34.49 -2.72
N PRO A 44 -1.28 33.86 -3.10
CA PRO A 44 -1.13 32.46 -3.46
C PRO A 44 -1.17 31.52 -2.24
N PHE A 45 -1.49 30.23 -2.44
CA PHE A 45 -1.46 29.21 -1.40
C PHE A 45 -0.17 28.38 -1.45
N PRO A 46 0.31 27.84 -0.32
CA PRO A 46 1.55 27.07 -0.30
C PRO A 46 1.38 25.68 -0.91
N THR A 47 2.39 25.25 -1.65
CA THR A 47 2.45 23.95 -2.34
C THR A 47 3.68 23.12 -1.99
N HIS A 48 4.66 23.71 -1.32
CA HIS A 48 5.84 23.01 -0.81
C HIS A 48 6.24 23.56 0.56
N TRP A 49 6.86 22.70 1.37
CA TRP A 49 7.37 23.00 2.70
C TRP A 49 8.78 22.46 2.84
N ASN A 50 9.69 23.28 3.37
CA ASN A 50 11.05 22.87 3.68
C ASN A 50 11.08 21.90 4.88
N ALA A 51 12.27 21.37 5.21
CA ALA A 51 12.44 20.43 6.33
C ALA A 51 12.03 21.01 7.71
N ARG A 52 11.95 22.34 7.84
CA ARG A 52 11.51 23.04 9.06
C ARG A 52 9.98 23.22 9.12
N GLY A 53 9.26 22.82 8.08
CA GLY A 53 7.82 22.99 7.96
C GLY A 53 7.41 24.42 7.55
N GLU A 54 8.35 25.22 7.04
CA GLU A 54 8.05 26.55 6.52
C GLU A 54 7.71 26.44 5.03
N ALA A 55 6.65 27.14 4.60
CA ALA A 55 6.28 27.17 3.19
C ALA A 55 7.32 27.97 2.37
N ASP A 56 7.86 27.36 1.33
CA ASP A 56 8.90 27.94 0.47
C ASP A 56 8.56 27.90 -1.04
N ALA A 57 7.44 27.27 -1.42
CA ALA A 57 6.85 27.38 -2.75
C ALA A 57 5.33 27.57 -2.68
N PHE A 58 4.80 28.32 -3.65
CA PHE A 58 3.42 28.78 -3.68
C PHE A 58 2.82 28.64 -5.08
N SER A 59 1.50 28.64 -5.17
CA SER A 59 0.76 28.62 -6.44
C SER A 59 -0.48 29.50 -6.39
N ASP A 60 -0.83 30.08 -7.53
CA ASP A 60 -2.01 30.96 -7.65
C ASP A 60 -3.29 30.21 -7.25
N LYS A 61 -4.17 30.90 -6.53
CA LYS A 61 -5.46 30.36 -6.09
C LYS A 61 -6.45 30.28 -7.26
N THR A 62 -6.34 29.20 -8.01
CA THR A 62 -7.24 28.88 -9.12
C THR A 62 -7.93 27.54 -8.89
N TRP A 63 -9.13 27.39 -9.46
CA TRP A 63 -9.81 26.11 -9.49
C TRP A 63 -8.95 25.03 -10.15
N ALA A 64 -8.26 25.35 -11.24
CA ALA A 64 -7.39 24.40 -11.93
C ALA A 64 -6.30 23.83 -11.00
N ASN A 65 -5.64 24.68 -10.21
CA ASN A 65 -4.59 24.25 -9.29
C ASN A 65 -5.14 23.38 -8.15
N LEU A 66 -6.28 23.75 -7.56
CA LEU A 66 -6.89 22.98 -6.46
C LEU A 66 -7.52 21.67 -6.95
N PHE A 67 -8.21 21.67 -8.08
CA PHE A 67 -8.67 20.44 -8.74
C PHE A 67 -7.51 19.54 -9.12
N GLY A 68 -6.41 20.10 -9.63
CA GLY A 68 -5.17 19.37 -9.90
C GLY A 68 -4.63 18.72 -8.65
N MET A 69 -4.45 19.48 -7.57
CA MET A 69 -3.83 19.00 -6.33
C MET A 69 -4.62 17.86 -5.67
N PHE A 70 -5.92 18.03 -5.45
CA PHE A 70 -6.75 17.01 -4.79
C PHE A 70 -7.23 15.91 -5.74
N GLY A 71 -7.60 16.29 -6.97
CA GLY A 71 -8.15 15.39 -7.97
C GLY A 71 -7.11 14.46 -8.55
N LEU A 72 -5.88 14.92 -8.82
CA LEU A 72 -4.83 14.07 -9.36
C LEU A 72 -4.41 12.99 -8.37
N ILE A 73 -4.13 13.35 -7.10
CA ILE A 73 -3.69 12.37 -6.11
C ILE A 73 -4.78 11.33 -5.80
N THR A 74 -6.02 11.79 -5.62
CA THR A 74 -7.17 10.90 -5.41
C THR A 74 -7.42 10.04 -6.64
N GLY A 75 -7.33 10.62 -7.84
CA GLY A 75 -7.53 9.92 -9.10
C GLY A 75 -6.49 8.82 -9.31
N ILE A 76 -5.21 9.11 -9.10
CA ILE A 76 -4.12 8.13 -9.18
C ILE A 76 -4.35 7.00 -8.19
N LEU A 77 -4.60 7.30 -6.91
CA LEU A 77 -4.82 6.25 -5.90
C LEU A 77 -6.07 5.41 -6.20
N THR A 78 -7.15 6.03 -6.67
CA THR A 78 -8.37 5.32 -7.09
C THR A 78 -8.07 4.34 -8.24
N LEU A 79 -7.32 4.80 -9.25
CA LEU A 79 -6.91 3.96 -10.38
C LEU A 79 -5.98 2.83 -9.95
N VAL A 80 -5.01 3.09 -9.07
CA VAL A 80 -4.10 2.08 -8.54
C VAL A 80 -4.86 0.99 -7.80
N ILE A 81 -5.78 1.34 -6.89
CA ILE A 81 -6.58 0.35 -6.15
C ILE A 81 -7.43 -0.46 -7.12
N ALA A 82 -8.10 0.20 -8.08
CA ALA A 82 -8.92 -0.47 -9.08
C ALA A 82 -8.11 -1.44 -9.95
N ALA A 83 -6.91 -1.02 -10.36
CA ALA A 83 -5.98 -1.84 -11.13
C ALA A 83 -5.49 -3.04 -10.30
N CYS A 84 -5.07 -2.84 -9.05
CA CYS A 84 -4.68 -3.94 -8.16
C CYS A 84 -5.82 -4.94 -7.97
N PHE A 85 -7.05 -4.46 -7.76
CA PHE A 85 -8.24 -5.32 -7.65
C PHE A 85 -8.47 -6.12 -8.91
N GLY A 86 -8.41 -5.47 -10.07
CA GLY A 86 -8.53 -6.12 -11.37
C GLY A 86 -7.46 -7.19 -11.58
N LEU A 87 -6.19 -6.84 -11.38
CA LEU A 87 -5.06 -7.75 -11.63
C LEU A 87 -5.06 -8.96 -10.69
N ILE A 88 -5.27 -8.75 -9.39
CA ILE A 88 -5.33 -9.86 -8.40
C ILE A 88 -6.52 -10.78 -8.70
N TYR A 89 -7.68 -10.20 -9.03
CA TYR A 89 -8.88 -10.98 -9.37
C TYR A 89 -8.70 -11.75 -10.68
N GLN A 90 -8.13 -11.13 -11.71
CA GLN A 90 -7.87 -11.78 -13.00
C GLN A 90 -6.85 -12.91 -12.85
N HIS A 91 -5.83 -12.73 -12.01
CA HIS A 91 -4.89 -13.80 -11.68
C HIS A 91 -5.60 -14.98 -11.01
N ALA A 92 -6.40 -14.76 -9.96
CA ALA A 92 -7.12 -15.82 -9.27
C ALA A 92 -8.20 -16.50 -10.12
N LYS A 93 -8.80 -15.77 -11.07
CA LYS A 93 -9.77 -16.30 -12.03
C LYS A 93 -9.13 -17.28 -13.02
N HIS A 94 -7.90 -17.00 -13.46
CA HIS A 94 -7.18 -17.80 -14.44
C HIS A 94 -6.09 -18.68 -13.80
N ALA A 95 -6.11 -18.83 -12.46
CA ALA A 95 -5.22 -19.73 -11.76
C ALA A 95 -5.41 -21.16 -12.30
N ASN A 96 -4.29 -21.79 -12.63
CA ASN A 96 -4.20 -23.14 -13.15
C ASN A 96 -3.07 -23.89 -12.41
N GLY A 97 -3.04 -25.21 -12.54
CA GLY A 97 -2.07 -26.06 -11.84
C GLY A 97 -2.75 -27.05 -10.91
N GLU A 98 -2.06 -27.41 -9.83
CA GLU A 98 -2.59 -28.33 -8.81
C GLU A 98 -3.72 -27.67 -8.01
N ASP A 99 -4.63 -28.48 -7.47
CA ASP A 99 -5.84 -27.97 -6.78
C ASP A 99 -5.50 -27.03 -5.61
N TRP A 100 -4.41 -27.30 -4.88
CA TRP A 100 -3.97 -26.42 -3.80
C TRP A 100 -3.54 -25.03 -4.30
N GLN A 101 -2.95 -24.92 -5.51
CA GLN A 101 -2.52 -23.64 -6.09
C GLN A 101 -3.75 -22.80 -6.45
N ILE A 102 -4.74 -23.42 -7.06
CA ILE A 102 -6.01 -22.78 -7.41
C ILE A 102 -6.73 -22.34 -6.14
N ALA A 103 -6.81 -23.21 -5.13
CA ALA A 103 -7.44 -22.91 -3.86
C ALA A 103 -6.74 -21.75 -3.13
N ARG A 104 -5.40 -21.79 -3.04
CA ARG A 104 -4.58 -20.74 -2.42
C ARG A 104 -4.69 -19.42 -3.17
N SER A 105 -4.67 -19.43 -4.50
CA SER A 105 -4.80 -18.21 -5.31
C SER A 105 -6.17 -17.51 -5.09
N ARG A 106 -7.26 -18.28 -5.07
CA ARG A 106 -8.61 -17.77 -4.76
C ARG A 106 -8.73 -17.29 -3.31
N ALA A 107 -8.18 -18.04 -2.35
CA ALA A 107 -8.15 -17.64 -0.95
C ALA A 107 -7.37 -16.33 -0.76
N THR A 108 -6.22 -16.20 -1.44
CA THR A 108 -5.39 -14.99 -1.43
C THR A 108 -6.17 -13.80 -1.98
N CYS A 109 -6.81 -13.95 -3.14
CA CYS A 109 -7.67 -12.89 -3.69
C CYS A 109 -8.77 -12.48 -2.71
N ASN A 110 -9.55 -13.43 -2.18
CA ASN A 110 -10.68 -13.13 -1.31
C ASN A 110 -10.26 -12.42 0.00
N SER A 111 -9.10 -12.78 0.55
CA SER A 111 -8.63 -12.27 1.84
C SER A 111 -7.81 -10.98 1.73
N MET A 112 -7.07 -10.78 0.63
CA MET A 112 -6.09 -9.69 0.49
C MET A 112 -6.71 -8.39 -0.05
N LEU A 113 -7.78 -8.46 -0.85
CA LEU A 113 -8.37 -7.28 -1.48
C LEU A 113 -9.00 -6.30 -0.47
N THR A 114 -9.61 -6.81 0.62
CA THR A 114 -10.27 -5.94 1.60
C THR A 114 -9.26 -5.09 2.40
N PRO A 115 -8.22 -5.65 3.03
CA PRO A 115 -7.18 -4.85 3.68
C PRO A 115 -6.52 -3.85 2.74
N LEU A 116 -6.20 -4.28 1.51
CA LEU A 116 -5.58 -3.41 0.51
C LEU A 116 -6.46 -2.18 0.21
N GLY A 117 -7.73 -2.40 -0.13
CA GLY A 117 -8.67 -1.29 -0.40
C GLY A 117 -8.89 -0.38 0.81
N LYS A 118 -9.07 -0.97 2.00
CA LYS A 118 -9.27 -0.23 3.26
C LYS A 118 -8.11 0.70 3.56
N TRP A 119 -6.88 0.20 3.53
CA TRP A 119 -5.71 1.00 3.91
C TRP A 119 -5.30 2.00 2.84
N MET A 120 -5.56 1.72 1.56
CA MET A 120 -5.38 2.72 0.51
C MET A 120 -6.42 3.86 0.62
N PHE A 121 -7.66 3.56 0.99
CA PHE A 121 -8.66 4.57 1.34
C PHE A 121 -8.19 5.43 2.53
N VAL A 122 -7.70 4.81 3.61
CA VAL A 122 -7.18 5.55 4.77
C VAL A 122 -5.98 6.41 4.39
N LEU A 123 -5.05 5.89 3.59
CA LEU A 123 -3.90 6.65 3.08
C LEU A 123 -4.35 7.89 2.31
N ASN A 124 -5.30 7.73 1.37
CA ASN A 124 -5.82 8.86 0.61
C ASN A 124 -6.49 9.88 1.54
N ALA A 125 -7.31 9.43 2.49
CA ALA A 125 -7.98 10.30 3.46
C ALA A 125 -6.97 11.12 4.30
N VAL A 126 -5.89 10.49 4.78
CA VAL A 126 -4.81 11.17 5.50
C VAL A 126 -4.15 12.23 4.63
N VAL A 127 -3.80 11.89 3.39
CA VAL A 127 -3.11 12.82 2.48
C VAL A 127 -4.00 13.99 2.09
N VAL A 128 -5.26 13.76 1.71
CA VAL A 128 -6.15 14.88 1.33
C VAL A 128 -6.52 15.75 2.54
N ALA A 129 -6.64 15.17 3.73
CA ALA A 129 -6.85 15.95 4.95
C ALA A 129 -5.64 16.83 5.28
N ASP A 130 -4.43 16.26 5.20
CA ASP A 130 -3.20 17.01 5.43
C ASP A 130 -3.00 18.14 4.41
N ILE A 131 -3.25 17.87 3.13
CA ILE A 131 -3.23 18.90 2.09
C ILE A 131 -4.22 20.02 2.44
N TYR A 132 -5.46 19.68 2.80
CA TYR A 132 -6.47 20.68 3.14
C TYR A 132 -6.06 21.55 4.34
N LEU A 133 -5.57 20.93 5.43
CA LEU A 133 -5.08 21.65 6.60
C LEU A 133 -3.90 22.56 6.27
N SER A 134 -3.01 22.07 5.39
CA SER A 134 -1.81 22.79 4.97
C SER A 134 -2.16 24.00 4.11
N ILE A 135 -3.02 23.88 3.09
CA ILE A 135 -3.37 25.02 2.22
C ILE A 135 -4.22 26.08 2.93
N THR A 136 -4.97 25.70 3.96
CA THR A 136 -5.76 26.63 4.80
C THR A 136 -4.95 27.24 5.94
N GLN A 137 -3.67 26.88 6.06
CA GLN A 137 -2.76 27.37 7.11
C GLN A 137 -3.25 27.09 8.54
N VAL A 138 -4.20 26.15 8.70
CA VAL A 138 -4.67 25.70 10.01
C VAL A 138 -3.57 24.91 10.72
N TYR A 139 -2.90 24.03 9.96
CA TYR A 139 -1.80 23.22 10.45
C TYR A 139 -0.96 22.70 9.28
N SER A 140 0.36 22.68 9.41
CA SER A 140 1.23 21.98 8.47
C SER A 140 2.44 21.40 9.19
N SER A 141 2.71 20.11 8.97
CA SER A 141 3.92 19.45 9.46
C SER A 141 4.26 18.24 8.61
N VAL A 142 5.34 18.38 7.83
CA VAL A 142 5.90 17.29 7.03
C VAL A 142 6.22 16.06 7.91
N GLY A 143 6.72 16.30 9.14
CA GLY A 143 7.03 15.23 10.09
C GLY A 143 5.80 14.45 10.54
N LEU A 144 4.67 15.11 10.84
CA LEU A 144 3.44 14.42 11.20
C LEU A 144 2.82 13.68 10.00
N LEU A 145 2.85 14.26 8.80
CA LEU A 145 2.40 13.57 7.59
C LEU A 145 3.19 12.28 7.37
N ILE A 146 4.53 12.34 7.44
CA ILE A 146 5.41 11.18 7.31
C ILE A 146 5.07 10.14 8.40
N ALA A 147 4.93 10.56 9.66
CA ALA A 147 4.57 9.66 10.75
C ALA A 147 3.21 8.98 10.51
N ALA A 148 2.20 9.73 10.06
CA ALA A 148 0.87 9.20 9.74
C ALA A 148 0.92 8.20 8.59
N ILE A 149 1.67 8.50 7.52
CA ILE A 149 1.88 7.57 6.39
C ILE A 149 2.58 6.30 6.88
N ILE A 150 3.64 6.41 7.69
CA ILE A 150 4.34 5.25 8.27
C ILE A 150 3.37 4.39 9.08
N ILE A 151 2.53 4.99 9.93
CA ILE A 151 1.53 4.26 10.72
C ILE A 151 0.57 3.50 9.81
N VAL A 152 0.04 4.15 8.77
CA VAL A 152 -0.87 3.52 7.80
C VAL A 152 -0.19 2.35 7.08
N VAL A 153 1.07 2.53 6.64
CA VAL A 153 1.85 1.48 5.99
C VAL A 153 2.13 0.31 6.93
N VAL A 154 2.53 0.56 8.18
CA VAL A 154 2.76 -0.48 9.18
C VAL A 154 1.49 -1.28 9.45
N LEU A 155 0.34 -0.61 9.59
CA LEU A 155 -0.94 -1.27 9.82
C LEU A 155 -1.42 -2.05 8.60
N LEU A 156 -1.16 -1.57 7.39
CA LEU A 156 -1.36 -2.33 6.15
C LEU A 156 -0.51 -3.60 6.13
N LEU A 157 0.80 -3.47 6.35
CA LEU A 157 1.73 -4.61 6.35
C LEU A 157 1.36 -5.62 7.43
N TRP A 158 0.94 -5.16 8.61
CA TRP A 158 0.44 -6.03 9.68
C TRP A 158 -0.79 -6.83 9.25
N ASP A 159 -1.78 -6.18 8.62
CA ASP A 159 -2.99 -6.85 8.15
C ASP A 159 -2.66 -7.87 7.04
N MET A 160 -1.75 -7.52 6.13
CA MET A 160 -1.24 -8.42 5.10
C MET A 160 -0.49 -9.62 5.68
N ALA A 161 0.36 -9.40 6.68
CA ALA A 161 1.08 -10.46 7.39
C ALA A 161 0.12 -11.46 8.04
N ARG A 162 -0.96 -10.96 8.67
CA ARG A 162 -2.00 -11.83 9.26
C ARG A 162 -2.73 -12.65 8.21
N VAL A 163 -3.07 -12.04 7.08
CA VAL A 163 -3.69 -12.74 5.95
C VAL A 163 -2.77 -13.83 5.41
N GLN A 164 -1.50 -13.52 5.18
CA GLN A 164 -0.51 -14.48 4.67
C GLN A 164 -0.29 -15.64 5.64
N LYS A 165 -0.17 -15.36 6.95
CA LYS A 165 -0.08 -16.40 7.97
C LYS A 165 -1.30 -17.33 7.94
N TRP A 166 -2.51 -16.76 7.84
CA TRP A 166 -3.74 -17.55 7.73
C TRP A 166 -3.75 -18.43 6.46
N LEU A 167 -3.26 -17.89 5.33
CA LEU A 167 -3.12 -18.65 4.07
C LEU A 167 -2.12 -19.80 4.21
N ASP A 168 -0.97 -19.57 4.86
CA ASP A 168 0.03 -20.63 5.11
C ASP A 168 -0.51 -21.76 6.00
N GLU A 169 -1.45 -21.45 6.92
CA GLU A 169 -2.08 -22.44 7.80
C GLU A 169 -3.23 -23.22 7.12
N HIS A 170 -4.06 -22.57 6.30
CA HIS A 170 -5.30 -23.16 5.75
C HIS A 170 -5.19 -23.63 4.30
N TYR A 171 -4.27 -23.03 3.54
CA TYR A 171 -4.02 -23.33 2.12
C TYR A 171 -2.50 -23.45 1.89
N PRO A 172 -1.80 -24.35 2.60
CA PRO A 172 -0.34 -24.40 2.62
C PRO A 172 0.23 -24.65 1.22
N ASP A 173 1.26 -23.88 0.88
CA ASP A 173 2.18 -24.22 -0.21
C ASP A 173 3.16 -25.28 0.33
N PRO A 174 3.18 -26.50 -0.24
CA PRO A 174 4.03 -27.60 0.22
C PRO A 174 5.53 -27.26 0.23
N LYS A 175 5.97 -26.30 -0.58
CA LYS A 175 7.38 -25.95 -0.74
C LYS A 175 7.80 -24.80 0.17
N THR A 176 6.90 -23.87 0.48
CA THR A 176 7.28 -22.60 1.11
C THR A 176 6.64 -22.34 2.47
N SER A 177 5.41 -22.82 2.72
CA SER A 177 4.66 -22.41 3.91
C SER A 177 5.31 -22.82 5.24
N GLU A 178 6.01 -23.96 5.32
CA GLU A 178 6.67 -24.40 6.55
C GLU A 178 7.85 -23.49 6.99
N HIS A 179 8.43 -22.76 6.03
CA HIS A 179 9.57 -21.88 6.24
C HIS A 179 9.16 -20.40 6.35
N MET A 180 7.87 -20.10 6.22
CA MET A 180 7.34 -18.74 6.40
C MET A 180 7.29 -18.36 7.88
N LYS A 181 7.86 -17.20 8.21
CA LYS A 181 7.86 -16.60 9.55
C LYS A 181 7.00 -15.34 9.54
N TRP A 182 6.09 -15.28 10.51
CA TRP A 182 5.15 -14.16 10.71
C TRP A 182 4.32 -13.78 9.48
N GLY A 183 4.12 -14.71 8.54
CA GLY A 183 3.41 -14.46 7.28
C GLY A 183 4.13 -13.52 6.31
N MET A 184 5.37 -13.11 6.56
CA MET A 184 6.09 -12.16 5.70
C MET A 184 7.44 -12.68 5.22
N PHE A 185 8.21 -13.31 6.11
CA PHE A 185 9.62 -13.58 5.85
C PHE A 185 9.87 -15.07 5.65
N TYR A 186 10.39 -15.44 4.48
CA TYR A 186 10.86 -16.80 4.24
C TYR A 186 12.23 -16.99 4.87
N TYR A 187 12.41 -18.09 5.62
CA TYR A 187 13.68 -18.40 6.28
C TYR A 187 13.98 -19.90 6.19
N ASN A 188 14.89 -20.28 5.29
CA ASN A 188 15.38 -21.64 5.18
C ASN A 188 16.91 -21.67 4.96
N PRO A 189 17.71 -21.97 5.99
CA PRO A 189 19.17 -22.08 5.87
C PRO A 189 19.65 -23.19 4.94
N LYS A 190 18.80 -24.17 4.64
CA LYS A 190 19.13 -25.30 3.75
C LYS A 190 18.86 -25.00 2.28
N ASP A 191 18.07 -23.96 1.98
CA ASP A 191 17.82 -23.53 0.61
C ASP A 191 18.96 -22.61 0.14
N PRO A 192 19.74 -23.02 -0.88
CA PRO A 192 20.84 -22.20 -1.39
C PRO A 192 20.36 -20.97 -2.16
N ASN A 193 19.07 -20.88 -2.51
CA ASN A 193 18.55 -19.78 -3.30
C ASN A 193 18.36 -18.51 -2.46
N MET A 194 18.84 -17.39 -2.99
CA MET A 194 18.59 -16.06 -2.41
C MET A 194 17.13 -15.63 -2.58
N MET A 195 16.50 -15.95 -3.72
CA MET A 195 15.10 -15.64 -3.99
C MET A 195 14.33 -16.94 -4.23
N VAL A 196 13.18 -17.04 -3.58
CA VAL A 196 12.30 -18.20 -3.66
C VAL A 196 11.01 -17.78 -4.34
N HIS A 197 10.62 -18.56 -5.35
CA HIS A 197 9.38 -18.33 -6.09
C HIS A 197 8.19 -18.91 -5.33
N ARG A 198 7.11 -18.13 -5.27
CA ARG A 198 5.78 -18.50 -4.78
C ARG A 198 4.79 -18.26 -5.90
N ASP A 199 3.59 -18.83 -5.79
CA ASP A 199 2.56 -18.77 -6.86
C ASP A 199 2.33 -17.36 -7.44
N PHE A 200 2.30 -16.33 -6.58
CA PHE A 200 1.97 -14.95 -6.98
C PHE A 200 3.14 -13.95 -6.86
N ASN A 201 4.27 -14.35 -6.27
CA ASN A 201 5.40 -13.44 -6.05
C ASN A 201 6.72 -14.20 -5.83
N SER A 202 7.82 -13.47 -5.75
CA SER A 202 9.08 -14.01 -5.25
C SER A 202 9.43 -13.29 -3.95
N THR A 203 10.04 -14.02 -3.02
CA THR A 203 10.50 -13.45 -1.75
C THR A 203 11.98 -13.76 -1.54
N PHE A 204 12.64 -12.94 -0.76
CA PHE A 204 14.03 -13.18 -0.37
C PHE A 204 14.09 -14.22 0.74
N ASN A 205 15.06 -15.13 0.66
CA ASN A 205 15.41 -16.01 1.76
C ASN A 205 16.22 -15.24 2.79
N MET A 206 15.62 -14.94 3.95
CA MET A 206 16.27 -14.19 5.02
C MET A 206 17.42 -14.94 5.69
N ALA A 207 17.56 -16.25 5.45
CA ALA A 207 18.71 -17.04 5.91
C ALA A 207 19.94 -16.87 5.00
N HIS A 208 19.78 -16.30 3.80
CA HIS A 208 20.84 -16.14 2.82
C HIS A 208 21.46 -14.74 2.90
N THR A 209 22.79 -14.65 3.10
CA THR A 209 23.50 -13.37 3.26
C THR A 209 23.31 -12.43 2.06
N GLY A 210 23.25 -12.97 0.84
CA GLY A 210 23.02 -12.18 -0.37
C GLY A 210 21.69 -11.40 -0.34
N SER A 211 20.66 -11.91 0.33
CA SER A 211 19.39 -11.20 0.48
C SER A 211 19.57 -9.87 1.21
N TRP A 212 20.36 -9.87 2.29
CA TRP A 212 20.64 -8.67 3.08
C TRP A 212 21.50 -7.65 2.32
N ILE A 213 22.43 -8.12 1.48
CA ILE A 213 23.23 -7.24 0.61
C ILE A 213 22.30 -6.52 -0.38
N VAL A 214 21.41 -7.26 -1.05
CA VAL A 214 20.48 -6.68 -2.03
C VAL A 214 19.48 -5.73 -1.37
N ILE A 215 18.90 -6.11 -0.22
CA ILE A 215 18.00 -5.26 0.55
C ILE A 215 18.72 -3.98 1.01
N GLY A 216 19.92 -4.11 1.55
CA GLY A 216 20.74 -2.97 1.97
C GLY A 216 21.04 -2.02 0.81
N ALA A 217 21.43 -2.55 -0.35
CA ALA A 217 21.68 -1.76 -1.55
C ALA A 217 20.41 -1.03 -2.02
N LEU A 218 19.26 -1.72 -2.06
CA LEU A 218 17.98 -1.13 -2.49
C LEU A 218 17.51 -0.02 -1.56
N LEU A 219 17.65 -0.21 -0.24
CA LEU A 219 17.24 0.78 0.74
C LEU A 219 18.25 1.93 0.88
N SER A 220 19.51 1.75 0.50
CA SER A 220 20.54 2.78 0.63
C SER A 220 20.21 4.04 -0.17
N VAL A 221 19.71 3.91 -1.40
CA VAL A 221 19.42 5.05 -2.28
C VAL A 221 18.35 5.98 -1.69
N PRO A 222 17.14 5.53 -1.34
CA PRO A 222 16.14 6.42 -0.76
C PRO A 222 16.57 6.95 0.61
N VAL A 223 17.22 6.14 1.45
CA VAL A 223 17.68 6.59 2.78
C VAL A 223 18.72 7.71 2.64
N LEU A 224 19.70 7.55 1.75
CA LEU A 224 20.71 8.57 1.50
C LEU A 224 20.08 9.83 0.88
N ALA A 225 19.16 9.68 -0.08
CA ALA A 225 18.47 10.82 -0.67
C ALA A 225 17.69 11.62 0.38
N THR A 226 16.92 10.95 1.24
CA THR A 226 16.19 11.59 2.34
C THR A 226 17.14 12.23 3.36
N ALA A 227 18.24 11.56 3.72
CA ALA A 227 19.24 12.14 4.63
C ALA A 227 19.88 13.41 4.05
N LEU A 228 20.22 13.42 2.75
CA LEU A 228 20.76 14.60 2.09
C LEU A 228 19.75 15.76 2.08
N ILE A 229 18.47 15.48 1.80
CA ILE A 229 17.41 16.50 1.85
C ILE A 229 17.27 17.07 3.27
N ILE A 230 17.32 16.22 4.31
CA ILE A 230 17.20 16.68 5.70
C ILE A 230 18.42 17.50 6.15
N ILE A 231 19.63 17.13 5.72
CA ILE A 231 20.87 17.78 6.16
C ILE A 231 21.11 19.09 5.40
N PHE A 232 20.77 19.15 4.12
CA PHE A 232 21.14 20.26 3.23
C PHE A 232 19.97 21.05 2.65
N GLY A 233 18.72 20.61 2.84
CA GLY A 233 17.50 21.28 2.41
C GLY A 233 16.70 21.92 3.52
#